data_AF-A0A2D7PH90-F1
#
_entry.id   AF-A0A2D7PH90-F1
#
_cell.length_a   1.000
_cell.length_b   1.000
_cell.length_c   1.000
_cell.angle_alpha   90.00
_cell.angle_beta   90.00
_cell.angle_gamma   90.00
#
_symmetry.space_group_name_H-M   'P 1'
#
loop_
_entity.id
_entity.type
_entity.pdbx_description
1 polymer ?
#
loop_
_entity_poly.entity_id
_entity_poly.type
_entity_poly.pdbx_seq_one_letter_code
_entity_poly.pdbx_strand_id
1 'polypeptide(L)'
;MLDIDRLKRIRLNRYPFVQRMVGYVLLVNQNWAPGFEVEFENADRIPDGPVIFAMNHTDRYNYFPFQVWIWRAFNRFTATWVKGKYYENWFVGSFMEKTNQLPTISRGYIISKDFLSAMDRS
;
A
#
# COMPACT_ATOMS: atom_id res chain seq x y z
N MET A 1 -1.35 17.85 -3.53
CA MET A 1 -1.85 17.81 -2.13
C MET A 1 -2.87 16.68 -2.00
N LEU A 2 -3.05 16.13 -0.79
CA LEU A 2 -4.16 15.24 -0.51
C LEU A 2 -5.37 16.11 -0.14
N ASP A 3 -6.35 16.19 -1.04
CA ASP A 3 -7.57 16.98 -0.87
C ASP A 3 -8.82 16.09 -0.99
N ILE A 4 -9.99 16.66 -0.69
CA ILE A 4 -11.28 15.96 -0.74
C ILE A 4 -11.55 15.40 -2.14
N ASP A 5 -11.23 16.15 -3.20
CA ASP A 5 -11.50 15.73 -4.57
C ASP A 5 -10.65 14.53 -4.97
N ARG A 6 -9.38 14.52 -4.58
CA ARG A 6 -8.47 13.41 -4.76
C ARG A 6 -8.96 12.20 -3.99
N LEU A 7 -9.33 12.34 -2.72
CA LEU A 7 -9.89 11.23 -1.92
C LEU A 7 -11.13 10.63 -2.58
N LYS A 8 -12.04 11.47 -3.08
CA LYS A 8 -13.26 11.03 -3.78
C LYS A 8 -12.96 10.31 -5.10
N ARG A 9 -11.84 10.63 -5.76
CA ARG A 9 -11.40 9.99 -7.01
C ARG A 9 -10.68 8.65 -6.81
N ILE A 10 -10.13 8.37 -5.63
CA ILE A 10 -9.47 7.09 -5.37
C ILE A 10 -10.51 5.97 -5.53
N ARG A 11 -10.15 4.98 -6.35
CA ARG A 11 -10.94 3.78 -6.62
C ARG A 11 -10.03 2.58 -6.50
N LEU A 12 -10.49 1.55 -5.81
CA LEU A 12 -9.79 0.28 -5.74
C LEU A 12 -10.01 -0.49 -7.02
N ASN A 13 -8.93 -1.02 -7.59
CA ASN A 13 -8.98 -1.90 -8.75
C ASN A 13 -8.89 -3.36 -8.28
N ARG A 14 -9.77 -4.22 -8.79
CA ARG A 14 -9.71 -5.67 -8.51
C ARG A 14 -8.43 -6.32 -9.03
N TYR A 15 -7.92 -5.85 -10.18
CA TYR A 15 -6.71 -6.35 -10.83
C TYR A 15 -5.74 -5.18 -11.14
N PRO A 16 -5.09 -4.63 -10.10
CA PRO A 16 -4.23 -3.45 -10.21
C PRO A 16 -2.96 -3.78 -10.99
N PHE A 17 -2.85 -3.27 -12.22
CA PHE A 17 -1.72 -3.54 -13.12
C PHE A 17 -0.38 -3.14 -12.50
N VAL A 18 -0.28 -1.94 -11.91
CA VAL A 18 0.99 -1.47 -11.33
C VAL A 18 1.39 -2.28 -10.11
N GLN A 19 0.44 -2.67 -9.25
CA GLN A 19 0.74 -3.55 -8.11
C GLN A 19 1.27 -4.91 -8.57
N ARG A 20 0.72 -5.46 -9.66
CA ARG A 20 1.27 -6.69 -10.28
C ARG A 20 2.69 -6.49 -10.78
N MET A 21 2.98 -5.38 -11.46
CA MET A 21 4.33 -5.06 -11.92
C MET A 21 5.32 -4.97 -10.76
N VAL A 22 4.95 -4.28 -9.68
CA VAL A 22 5.74 -4.26 -8.43
C VAL A 22 5.92 -5.68 -7.88
N GLY A 23 4.86 -6.49 -7.88
CA GLY A 23 4.92 -7.90 -7.48
C GLY A 23 5.91 -8.73 -8.28
N TYR A 24 5.97 -8.57 -9.60
CA TYR A 24 6.98 -9.25 -10.44
C TYR A 24 8.40 -8.80 -10.11
N VAL A 25 8.63 -7.50 -9.87
CA VAL A 25 9.95 -7.00 -9.46
C VAL A 25 10.36 -7.59 -8.10
N LEU A 26 9.42 -7.67 -7.16
CA LEU A 26 9.66 -8.29 -5.85
C LEU A 26 9.93 -9.79 -5.97
N LEU A 27 9.28 -10.51 -6.89
CA LEU A 27 9.55 -11.93 -7.14
C LEU A 27 10.96 -12.15 -7.69
N VAL A 28 11.41 -11.30 -8.61
CA VAL A 28 12.80 -11.35 -9.09
C VAL A 28 13.76 -11.15 -7.92
N ASN A 29 13.49 -10.17 -7.06
CA ASN A 29 14.30 -9.93 -5.87
C ASN A 29 14.29 -11.15 -4.91
N GLN A 30 13.13 -11.73 -4.63
CA GLN A 30 13.00 -12.89 -3.73
C GLN A 30 13.71 -14.14 -4.26
N ASN A 31 13.62 -14.40 -5.57
CA ASN A 31 14.15 -15.63 -6.16
C ASN A 31 15.67 -15.53 -6.43
N TRP A 32 16.22 -14.33 -6.61
CA TRP A 32 17.59 -14.13 -7.11
C TRP A 32 18.50 -13.41 -6.10
N ALA A 33 17.94 -12.69 -5.11
CA ALA A 33 18.75 -12.10 -4.05
C ALA A 33 18.94 -13.10 -2.91
N PRO A 34 20.19 -13.44 -2.55
CA PRO A 34 20.44 -14.24 -1.35
C PRO A 34 20.04 -13.45 -0.10
N GLY A 35 19.46 -14.12 0.90
CA GLY A 35 19.42 -13.59 2.27
C GLY A 35 18.12 -13.72 3.06
N PHE A 36 17.02 -14.23 2.50
CA PHE A 36 15.82 -14.53 3.28
C PHE A 36 14.90 -15.55 2.60
N GLU A 37 14.30 -16.43 3.39
CA GLU A 37 13.24 -17.35 2.98
C GLU A 37 11.92 -16.87 3.60
N VAL A 38 10.83 -16.94 2.83
CA VAL A 38 9.50 -16.51 3.31
C VAL A 38 8.60 -17.72 3.37
N GLU A 39 8.28 -18.13 4.60
CA GLU A 39 7.34 -19.21 4.86
C GLU A 39 5.98 -18.62 5.25
N PHE A 40 4.91 -19.21 4.70
CA PHE A 40 3.54 -18.85 5.04
C PHE A 40 2.84 -20.06 5.63
N GLU A 41 2.45 -19.97 6.90
CA GLU A 41 1.75 -21.03 7.61
C GLU A 41 0.23 -20.76 7.63
N ASN A 42 -0.55 -21.83 7.75
CA ASN A 42 -2.00 -21.78 7.93
C ASN A 42 -2.77 -21.04 6.82
N ALA A 43 -2.31 -21.17 5.57
CA ALA A 43 -2.92 -20.54 4.40
C ALA A 43 -4.38 -20.96 4.18
N ASP A 44 -4.70 -22.19 4.58
CA ASP A 44 -6.03 -22.81 4.58
C ASP A 44 -7.04 -22.07 5.47
N ARG A 45 -6.57 -21.26 6.43
CA ARG A 45 -7.45 -20.47 7.31
C ARG A 45 -7.92 -19.16 6.69
N ILE A 46 -7.43 -18.79 5.51
CA ILE A 46 -7.85 -17.56 4.84
C ILE A 46 -9.24 -17.76 4.22
N PRO A 47 -10.26 -16.98 4.63
CA PRO A 47 -11.60 -17.04 4.04
C PRO A 47 -11.63 -16.70 2.55
N ASP A 48 -12.54 -17.35 1.80
CA ASP A 48 -12.74 -17.10 0.36
C ASP A 48 -13.27 -15.68 0.05
N GLY A 49 -13.85 -15.00 1.03
CA GLY A 49 -14.41 -13.64 0.91
C GLY A 49 -13.41 -12.52 1.18
N PRO A 50 -13.82 -11.24 1.04
CA PRO A 50 -13.00 -10.08 1.44
C PRO A 50 -12.61 -10.16 2.91
N VAL A 51 -11.35 -9.86 3.21
CA VAL A 51 -10.80 -9.88 4.57
C VAL A 51 -9.93 -8.67 4.83
N ILE A 52 -9.85 -8.28 6.11
CA ILE A 52 -8.90 -7.28 6.59
C ILE A 52 -7.80 -8.03 7.34
N PHE A 53 -6.57 -7.91 6.86
CA PHE A 53 -5.40 -8.45 7.55
C PHE A 53 -4.86 -7.41 8.53
N ALA A 54 -4.87 -7.74 9.82
CA ALA A 54 -4.18 -6.98 10.85
C ALA A 54 -2.77 -7.56 11.01
N MET A 55 -1.76 -6.82 10.54
CA MET A 55 -0.36 -7.25 10.57
C MET A 55 0.42 -6.47 11.61
N ASN A 56 1.35 -7.13 12.30
CA ASN A 56 2.39 -6.42 13.03
C ASN A 56 3.30 -5.69 12.03
N HIS A 57 3.59 -4.42 12.29
CA HIS A 57 4.42 -3.60 11.41
C HIS A 57 5.80 -3.38 12.05
N THR A 58 6.69 -4.35 11.87
CA THR A 58 8.06 -4.31 12.42
C THR A 58 9.04 -3.53 11.55
N ASP A 59 8.82 -3.52 10.23
CA ASP A 59 9.61 -2.74 9.27
C ASP A 59 8.74 -2.21 8.12
N ARG A 60 9.25 -1.19 7.41
CA ARG A 60 8.52 -0.47 6.34
C ARG A 60 8.04 -1.36 5.19
N TYR A 61 8.68 -2.50 4.96
CA TYR A 61 8.50 -3.36 3.78
C TYR A 61 7.92 -4.74 4.11
N ASN A 62 7.67 -5.05 5.38
CA ASN A 62 7.20 -6.36 5.86
C ASN A 62 5.96 -6.89 5.11
N TYR A 63 5.07 -5.99 4.69
CA TYR A 63 3.85 -6.39 4.01
C TYR A 63 4.07 -6.81 2.55
N PHE A 64 5.18 -6.43 1.90
CA PHE A 64 5.41 -6.71 0.48
C PHE A 64 5.52 -8.21 0.16
N PRO A 65 6.33 -9.03 0.87
CA PRO A 65 6.33 -10.48 0.68
C PRO A 65 4.92 -11.08 0.82
N PHE A 66 4.15 -10.64 1.81
CA PHE A 66 2.79 -11.09 2.02
C PHE A 66 1.86 -10.72 0.85
N GLN A 67 1.96 -9.50 0.31
CA GLN A 67 1.17 -9.08 -0.85
C GLN A 67 1.47 -9.93 -2.09
N VAL A 68 2.75 -10.23 -2.33
CA VAL A 68 3.19 -11.09 -3.43
C VAL A 68 2.62 -12.50 -3.27
N TRP A 69 2.71 -13.06 -2.07
CA TRP A 69 2.19 -14.39 -1.78
C TRP A 69 0.67 -14.48 -1.93
N ILE A 70 -0.10 -13.54 -1.37
CA ILE A 70 -1.57 -13.50 -1.54
C ILE A 70 -1.96 -13.45 -3.03
N TRP A 71 -1.24 -12.67 -3.83
CA TRP A 71 -1.47 -12.62 -5.27
C TRP A 71 -1.15 -13.95 -5.96
N ARG A 72 -0.02 -14.58 -5.61
CA ARG A 72 0.42 -15.84 -6.23
C ARG A 72 -0.43 -17.04 -5.83
N ALA A 73 -0.83 -17.13 -4.56
CA ALA A 73 -1.55 -18.27 -4.02
C ALA A 73 -3.08 -18.17 -4.24
N PHE A 74 -3.65 -16.96 -4.15
CA PHE A 74 -5.10 -16.78 -4.17
C PHE A 74 -5.60 -15.91 -5.34
N ASN A 75 -4.71 -15.37 -6.18
CA ASN A 75 -5.05 -14.39 -7.22
C ASN A 75 -5.83 -13.18 -6.66
N ARG A 76 -5.46 -12.75 -5.44
CA ARG A 76 -6.07 -11.63 -4.72
C ARG A 76 -5.09 -10.49 -4.56
N PHE A 77 -5.61 -9.28 -4.47
CA PHE A 77 -4.83 -8.07 -4.25
C PHE A 77 -5.28 -7.39 -2.97
N THR A 78 -4.34 -6.75 -2.31
CA THR A 78 -4.60 -6.04 -1.05
C THR A 78 -4.63 -4.54 -1.31
N ALA A 79 -5.45 -3.85 -0.53
CA ALA A 79 -5.40 -2.42 -0.37
C ALA A 79 -4.82 -2.12 1.01
N THR A 80 -3.75 -1.33 1.07
CA THR A 80 -3.04 -1.04 2.32
C THR A 80 -3.19 0.42 2.70
N TRP A 81 -3.34 0.67 4.00
CA TRP A 81 -3.39 2.03 4.53
C TRP A 81 -1.99 2.62 4.64
N VAL A 82 -1.80 3.82 4.08
CA VAL A 82 -0.51 4.52 4.09
C VAL A 82 -0.65 5.94 4.60
N LYS A 83 0.46 6.54 5.00
CA LYS A 83 0.48 7.92 5.51
C LYS A 83 0.09 8.90 4.40
N GLY A 84 -0.83 9.82 4.68
CA GLY A 84 -1.28 10.84 3.73
C GLY A 84 -0.16 11.70 3.12
N LYS A 85 0.96 11.88 3.85
CA LYS A 85 2.15 12.58 3.34
C LYS A 85 2.70 12.05 2.02
N TYR A 86 2.49 10.77 1.71
CA TYR A 86 2.94 10.18 0.44
C TYR A 86 2.16 10.71 -0.79
N TYR A 87 1.01 11.33 -0.57
CA TYR A 87 0.17 11.89 -1.63
C TYR A 87 0.47 13.38 -1.89
N GLU A 88 1.43 13.96 -1.19
CA GLU A 88 1.83 15.36 -1.41
C GLU A 88 2.54 15.50 -2.75
N ASN A 89 3.49 14.61 -3.02
CA ASN A 89 4.14 14.52 -4.32
C ASN A 89 3.22 13.83 -5.33
N TRP A 90 3.04 14.46 -6.50
CA TRP A 90 2.17 13.93 -7.56
C TRP A 90 2.56 12.52 -8.02
N PHE A 91 3.86 12.29 -8.27
CA PHE A 91 4.35 11.01 -8.76
C PHE A 91 4.17 9.91 -7.71
N VAL A 92 4.56 10.17 -6.46
CA VAL A 92 4.40 9.20 -5.37
C VAL A 92 2.93 8.91 -5.13
N GLY A 93 2.08 9.93 -5.05
CA GLY A 93 0.65 9.73 -4.86
C GLY A 93 0.00 8.97 -6.01
N SER A 94 0.38 9.24 -7.27
CA SER A 94 -0.12 8.49 -8.43
C SER A 94 0.30 7.02 -8.37
N PHE A 95 1.53 6.74 -7.92
CA PHE A 95 1.98 5.36 -7.69
C PHE A 95 1.17 4.67 -6.59
N MET A 96 0.93 5.36 -5.47
CA MET A 96 0.12 4.85 -4.37
C MET A 96 -1.30 4.49 -4.85
N GLU A 97 -1.95 5.37 -5.61
CA GLU A 97 -3.29 5.11 -6.18
C GLU A 97 -3.32 3.89 -7.11
N LYS A 98 -2.36 3.81 -8.05
CA LYS A 98 -2.29 2.69 -9.00
C LYS A 98 -1.94 1.35 -8.34
N THR A 99 -1.48 1.38 -7.09
CA THR A 99 -1.14 0.19 -6.29
C THR A 99 -2.14 -0.07 -5.16
N ASN A 100 -3.37 0.46 -5.26
CA ASN A 100 -4.46 0.28 -4.29
C ASN A 100 -4.11 0.75 -2.85
N GLN A 101 -3.17 1.68 -2.71
CA GLN A 101 -2.85 2.25 -1.41
C GLN A 101 -3.94 3.27 -1.04
N LEU A 102 -4.39 3.21 0.21
CA LEU A 102 -5.41 4.09 0.76
C LEU A 102 -4.74 5.11 1.70
N PRO A 103 -4.87 6.41 1.44
CA PRO A 103 -4.30 7.41 2.33
C PRO A 103 -5.08 7.44 3.64
N THR A 104 -4.36 7.36 4.75
CA THR A 104 -4.87 7.65 6.08
C THR A 104 -4.55 9.08 6.44
N ILE A 105 -5.59 9.81 6.82
CA ILE A 105 -5.51 11.19 7.24
C ILE A 105 -5.48 11.18 8.76
N SER A 106 -4.34 11.55 9.35
CA SER A 106 -4.22 11.72 10.79
C SER A 106 -4.53 13.16 11.18
N ARG A 107 -4.96 13.37 12.44
CA ARG A 107 -5.12 14.72 13.00
C ARG A 107 -3.84 15.55 12.87
N GLY A 108 -2.69 14.95 13.19
CA GLY A 108 -1.40 15.61 13.08
C GLY A 108 -1.08 16.04 11.65
N TYR A 109 -1.44 15.23 10.65
CA TYR A 109 -1.28 15.60 9.25
C TYR A 109 -2.07 16.86 8.89
N ILE A 110 -3.34 16.93 9.29
CA ILE A 110 -4.21 18.09 9.03
C ILE A 110 -3.62 19.34 9.70
N ILE A 111 -3.31 19.27 10.99
CA ILE A 111 -2.75 20.40 11.76
C ILE A 111 -1.46 20.92 11.11
N SER A 112 -0.55 20.02 10.73
CA SER A 112 0.71 20.43 10.08
C SER A 112 0.47 21.12 8.74
N LYS A 113 -0.53 20.68 7.96
CA LYS A 113 -0.85 21.31 6.67
C LYS A 113 -1.55 22.64 6.82
N ASP A 114 -2.47 22.76 7.76
CA ASP A 114 -3.12 24.04 8.08
C ASP A 114 -2.09 25.06 8.55
N PHE A 115 -1.14 24.65 9.39
CA PHE A 115 -0.04 25.51 9.83
C PHE A 115 0.84 25.98 8.68
N LEU A 116 1.28 25.05 7.80
CA LEU A 116 2.10 25.40 6.64
C LEU A 116 1.38 26.36 5.68
N SER A 117 0.08 26.15 5.46
CA SER A 117 -0.76 27.05 4.65
C SER A 117 -0.91 28.42 5.30
N ALA A 118 -1.09 28.49 6.62
CA ALA A 118 -1.20 29.77 7.34
C ALA A 118 0.11 30.58 7.32
N MET A 119 1.24 29.89 7.20
CA MET A 119 2.59 30.49 7.17
C MET A 119 3.10 30.80 5.75
N ASP A 120 2.29 30.60 4.72
CA ASP A 120 2.68 30.72 3.29
C ASP A 120 3.91 29.88 2.91
N ARG A 121 3.97 28.65 3.46
CA ARG A 121 5.05 27.69 3.25
C ARG A 121 4.46 26.39 2.70
N SER A 122 3.96 26.42 1.46
CA SER A 122 3.33 25.26 0.79
C SER A 122 4.32 24.38 0.04
#